data_AF-A0A8T3D5N0-F1
#
_entry.id   AF-A0A8T3D5N0-F1
#
_cell.length_a   1.000
_cell.length_b   1.000
_cell.length_c   1.000
_cell.angle_alpha   90.00
_cell.angle_beta   90.00
_cell.angle_gamma   90.00
#
_symmetry.space_group_name_H-M   'P 1'
#
loop_
_entity.id
_entity.type
_entity.pdbx_description
1 polymer ?
#
loop_
_entity_poly.entity_id
_entity_poly.type
_entity_poly.pdbx_seq_one_letter_code
_entity_poly.pdbx_strand_id
1 'polypeptide(L)'
;MKALGLLAANRCFVEFGAGKGKLSHWINVAFRGSDNVHFLLVERSTTRFKVDGKNKSADSVFERLQVDIQHLSLRKVPLLCEKGLPVIGVGKHLCGAATDLALRCMLESSGRDSGEQNNQPPRKRLKLEEQSETVGVDSQPTPTGLDSDMGKELTVSGLAIALCCHHRCDWRHYVGKEFFRDRGLGALEFAALQRMSSWATCGLRKASGRSDSSSPPGSGREQWEEEDHEHGDDAIPSSLDGVVSAEDREHVGRLCKLLIDYGRVDYLQRKGFTSNLHYYTSRDVSLENVLLTAVPNSTG
;
A
#
# COMPACT_ATOMS: atom_id res chain seq x y z
N MET A 1 14.07 -3.73 10.00
CA MET A 1 14.85 -3.53 8.76
C MET A 1 16.33 -3.90 8.91
N LYS A 2 17.12 -3.30 9.82
CA LYS A 2 18.56 -3.68 10.02
C LYS A 2 18.78 -5.17 10.29
N ALA A 3 18.00 -5.75 11.21
CA ALA A 3 18.06 -7.19 11.53
C ALA A 3 17.70 -8.12 10.35
N LEU A 4 17.01 -7.59 9.33
CA LEU A 4 16.63 -8.32 8.12
C LEU A 4 17.60 -8.04 6.95
N GLY A 5 18.69 -7.31 7.17
CA GLY A 5 19.63 -6.93 6.10
C GLY A 5 19.06 -5.93 5.08
N LEU A 6 17.91 -5.31 5.35
CA LEU A 6 17.25 -4.37 4.43
C LEU A 6 17.88 -2.95 4.44
N LEU A 7 18.69 -2.61 5.44
CA LEU A 7 19.43 -1.34 5.46
C LEU A 7 20.87 -1.62 5.05
N ALA A 8 21.14 -1.53 3.74
CA ALA A 8 22.43 -1.84 3.13
C ALA A 8 22.75 -0.86 2.00
N ALA A 9 24.05 -0.67 1.72
CA ALA A 9 24.52 0.11 0.57
C ALA A 9 24.11 -0.54 -0.76
N ASN A 10 24.18 0.22 -1.86
CA ASN A 10 23.77 -0.25 -3.19
C ASN A 10 22.33 -0.76 -3.20
N ARG A 11 21.37 0.08 -2.79
CA ARG A 11 19.94 -0.23 -2.75
C ARG A 11 19.12 0.92 -3.29
N CYS A 12 17.98 0.59 -3.87
CA CYS A 12 16.93 1.56 -4.18
C CYS A 12 15.70 1.31 -3.30
N PHE A 13 15.33 2.30 -2.48
CA PHE A 13 14.12 2.27 -1.68
C PHE A 13 12.96 2.86 -2.48
N VAL A 14 11.88 2.11 -2.63
CA VAL A 14 10.65 2.58 -3.28
C VAL A 14 9.62 2.85 -2.19
N GLU A 15 9.35 4.12 -1.89
CA GLU A 15 8.32 4.52 -0.94
C GLU A 15 6.97 4.66 -1.65
N PHE A 16 6.08 3.71 -1.42
CA PHE A 16 4.71 3.75 -1.93
C PHE A 16 3.82 4.61 -1.03
N GLY A 17 3.04 5.52 -1.64
CA GLY A 17 2.22 6.47 -0.89
C GLY A 17 3.09 7.45 -0.11
N ALA A 18 4.12 7.99 -0.76
CA ALA A 18 5.18 8.71 -0.07
C ALA A 18 4.71 10.01 0.61
N GLY A 19 3.62 10.63 0.15
CA GLY A 19 3.15 11.94 0.61
C GLY A 19 4.32 12.92 0.71
N LYS A 20 4.56 13.43 1.93
CA LYS A 20 5.65 14.39 2.24
C LYS A 20 7.07 13.78 2.22
N GLY A 21 7.26 12.50 1.90
CA GLY A 21 8.56 11.81 1.79
C GLY A 21 9.30 11.61 3.12
N LYS A 22 8.58 11.62 4.24
CA LYS A 22 9.18 11.55 5.59
C LYS A 22 9.83 10.19 5.87
N LEU A 23 9.27 9.09 5.35
CA LEU A 23 9.84 7.76 5.64
C LEU A 23 11.19 7.60 4.95
N SER A 24 11.28 7.90 3.65
CA SER A 24 12.57 7.91 2.93
C SER A 24 13.58 8.84 3.58
N HIS A 25 13.16 10.03 4.03
CA HIS A 25 14.03 10.93 4.78
C HIS A 25 14.61 10.28 6.04
N TRP A 26 13.77 9.65 6.89
CA TRP A 26 14.25 8.99 8.11
C TRP A 26 15.09 7.74 7.83
N ILE A 27 14.79 7.00 6.76
CA ILE A 27 15.64 5.88 6.31
C ILE A 27 17.02 6.41 5.93
N ASN A 28 17.09 7.51 5.15
CA ASN A 28 18.35 8.14 4.78
C ASN A 28 19.13 8.65 6.01
N VAL A 29 18.44 9.25 6.99
CA VAL A 29 19.06 9.69 8.25
C VAL A 29 19.58 8.51 9.07
N ALA A 30 18.80 7.43 9.18
CA ALA A 30 19.19 6.22 9.92
C ALA A 30 20.32 5.45 9.25
N PHE A 31 20.57 5.71 7.97
CA PHE A 31 21.55 5.02 7.14
C PHE A 31 22.60 5.97 6.53
N ARG A 32 22.92 7.06 7.22
CA ARG A 32 23.98 7.99 6.81
C ARG A 32 25.33 7.29 6.72
N GLY A 33 26.14 7.67 5.73
CA GLY A 33 27.49 7.15 5.49
C GLY A 33 27.54 5.86 4.67
N SER A 34 26.47 5.56 3.93
CA SER A 34 26.44 4.44 2.98
C SER A 34 26.37 4.94 1.56
N ASP A 35 27.22 4.37 0.71
CA ASP A 35 27.33 4.80 -0.67
C ASP A 35 26.20 4.25 -1.53
N ASN A 36 25.82 5.04 -2.55
CA ASN A 36 24.95 4.62 -3.64
C ASN A 36 23.55 4.15 -3.19
N VAL A 37 22.89 4.98 -2.38
CA VAL A 37 21.51 4.74 -1.94
C VAL A 37 20.56 5.66 -2.71
N HIS A 38 19.53 5.06 -3.31
CA HIS A 38 18.54 5.77 -4.12
C HIS A 38 17.17 5.65 -3.48
N PHE A 39 16.36 6.70 -3.61
CA PHE A 39 15.00 6.75 -3.09
C PHE A 39 14.06 7.15 -4.22
N LEU A 40 13.10 6.28 -4.53
CA LEU A 40 12.01 6.52 -5.46
C LEU A 40 10.71 6.70 -4.68
N LEU A 41 10.16 7.91 -4.71
CA LEU A 41 8.95 8.27 -3.98
C LEU A 41 7.76 8.21 -4.94
N VAL A 42 6.82 7.31 -4.68
CA VAL A 42 5.61 7.11 -5.49
C VAL A 42 4.42 7.74 -4.78
N GLU A 43 3.77 8.71 -5.43
CA GLU A 43 2.63 9.41 -4.86
C GLU A 43 1.62 9.78 -5.96
N ARG A 44 0.32 9.70 -5.65
CA ARG A 44 -0.74 10.08 -6.59
C ARG A 44 -1.03 11.59 -6.54
N SER A 45 -0.91 12.21 -5.36
CA SER A 45 -1.23 13.62 -5.10
C SER A 45 -0.16 14.61 -5.57
N THR A 46 -0.58 15.83 -5.88
CA THR A 46 0.24 16.95 -6.39
C THR A 46 0.72 17.93 -5.31
N THR A 47 0.51 17.64 -4.02
CA THR A 47 0.75 18.60 -2.93
C THR A 47 2.17 19.20 -2.98
N ARG A 48 2.35 20.51 -2.81
CA ARG A 48 3.68 21.16 -2.87
C ARG A 48 4.60 20.62 -1.76
N PHE A 49 5.69 19.94 -2.11
CA PHE A 49 6.49 19.17 -1.15
C PHE A 49 7.75 19.94 -0.64
N LYS A 50 7.63 20.48 0.58
CA LYS A 50 8.65 21.33 1.27
C LYS A 50 9.96 20.61 1.67
N VAL A 51 10.12 19.31 1.38
CA VAL A 51 11.25 18.48 1.85
C VAL A 51 12.24 18.10 0.74
N ASP A 52 11.88 18.24 -0.53
CA ASP A 52 12.77 17.85 -1.64
C ASP A 52 14.07 18.69 -1.68
N GLY A 53 14.00 19.94 -1.20
CA GLY A 53 15.19 20.79 -1.03
C GLY A 53 16.13 20.36 0.11
N LYS A 54 15.67 19.56 1.08
CA LYS A 54 16.46 19.07 2.23
C LYS A 54 17.05 17.67 2.00
N ASN A 55 16.62 16.97 0.94
CA ASN A 55 17.05 15.61 0.62
C ASN A 55 18.28 15.56 -0.31
N LYS A 56 18.98 16.70 -0.47
CA LYS A 56 20.26 16.77 -1.17
C LYS A 56 21.39 16.45 -0.18
N SER A 57 21.70 15.17 -0.02
CA SER A 57 23.00 14.75 0.52
C SER A 57 23.87 14.25 -0.64
N ALA A 58 25.18 14.42 -0.57
CA ALA A 58 26.08 14.04 -1.67
C ALA A 58 25.99 12.55 -2.05
N ASP A 59 25.55 11.71 -1.10
CA ASP A 59 25.63 10.25 -1.20
C ASP A 59 24.26 9.58 -1.48
N SER A 60 23.18 10.36 -1.55
CA SER A 60 21.80 9.86 -1.70
C SER A 60 21.03 10.55 -2.81
N VAL A 61 20.40 9.78 -3.70
CA VAL A 61 19.55 10.32 -4.78
C VAL A 61 18.07 10.18 -4.41
N PHE A 62 17.29 11.24 -4.62
CA PHE A 62 15.84 11.22 -4.42
C PHE A 62 15.14 11.58 -5.73
N GLU A 63 14.29 10.69 -6.20
CA GLU A 63 13.39 10.89 -7.34
C GLU A 63 11.95 10.68 -6.89
N ARG A 64 11.02 11.42 -7.49
CA ARG A 64 9.59 11.30 -7.19
C ARG A 64 8.81 11.10 -8.47
N LEU A 65 7.96 10.08 -8.46
CA LEU A 65 7.00 9.81 -9.53
C LEU A 65 5.59 10.13 -9.05
N GLN A 66 4.95 11.04 -9.78
CA GLN A 66 3.53 11.31 -9.61
C GLN A 66 2.72 10.32 -10.44
N VAL A 67 2.28 9.22 -9.83
CA VAL A 67 1.60 8.13 -10.52
C VAL A 67 0.72 7.36 -9.55
N ASP A 68 -0.43 6.89 -10.03
CA ASP A 68 -1.22 5.92 -9.27
C ASP A 68 -0.51 4.55 -9.31
N ILE A 69 -0.38 3.91 -8.15
CA ILE A 69 0.29 2.61 -8.01
C ILE A 69 -0.34 1.56 -8.95
N GLN A 70 -1.65 1.65 -9.22
CA GLN A 70 -2.33 0.75 -10.14
C GLN A 70 -1.83 0.81 -11.59
N HIS A 71 -1.12 1.89 -11.96
CA HIS A 71 -0.55 2.10 -13.30
C HIS A 71 0.98 2.06 -13.30
N LEU A 72 1.60 1.85 -12.14
CA LEU A 72 3.05 1.84 -11.99
C LEU A 72 3.61 0.46 -12.36
N SER A 73 4.57 0.46 -13.29
CA SER A 73 5.47 -0.68 -13.51
C SER A 73 6.89 -0.24 -13.17
N LEU A 74 7.45 -0.82 -12.10
CA LEU A 74 8.83 -0.51 -11.67
C LEU A 74 9.87 -0.82 -12.75
N ARG A 75 9.60 -1.81 -13.61
CA ARG A 75 10.46 -2.17 -14.75
C ARG A 75 10.51 -1.10 -15.85
N LYS A 76 9.60 -0.13 -15.83
CA LYS A 76 9.56 0.99 -16.79
C LYS A 76 10.08 2.29 -16.20
N VAL A 77 10.54 2.27 -14.93
CA VAL A 77 11.06 3.46 -14.27
C VAL A 77 12.54 3.64 -14.67
N PRO A 78 12.91 4.74 -15.35
CA PRO A 78 14.27 4.95 -15.84
C PRO A 78 15.34 4.80 -14.76
N LEU A 79 15.12 5.38 -13.57
CA LEU A 79 16.04 5.25 -12.43
C LEU A 79 16.35 3.79 -12.08
N LEU A 80 15.33 2.93 -12.06
CA LEU A 80 15.49 1.53 -11.69
C LEU A 80 16.19 0.75 -12.81
N CYS A 81 15.87 1.03 -14.07
CA CYS A 81 16.50 0.41 -15.23
C CYS A 81 17.98 0.79 -15.36
N GLU A 82 18.29 2.08 -15.23
CA GLU A 82 19.64 2.62 -15.37
C GLU A 82 20.55 2.16 -14.23
N LYS A 83 20.06 2.18 -12.98
CA LYS A 83 20.87 1.82 -11.81
C LYS A 83 20.95 0.31 -11.59
N GLY A 84 19.88 -0.44 -11.91
CA GLY A 84 19.82 -1.89 -11.71
C GLY A 84 20.09 -2.33 -10.27
N LEU A 85 19.81 -1.46 -9.29
CA LEU A 85 20.04 -1.74 -7.88
C LEU A 85 18.93 -2.63 -7.31
N PRO A 86 19.25 -3.53 -6.35
CA PRO A 86 18.22 -4.27 -5.65
C PRO A 86 17.25 -3.34 -4.95
N VAL A 87 15.96 -3.60 -5.14
CA VAL A 87 14.86 -2.76 -4.69
C VAL A 87 14.31 -3.22 -3.35
N ILE A 88 13.99 -2.24 -2.50
CA ILE A 88 13.32 -2.44 -1.23
C ILE A 88 12.04 -1.63 -1.21
N GLY A 89 10.90 -2.31 -1.13
CA GLY A 89 9.59 -1.66 -1.05
C GLY A 89 9.32 -1.19 0.39
N VAL A 90 9.00 0.08 0.57
CA VAL A 90 8.63 0.63 1.88
C VAL A 90 7.33 1.42 1.77
N GLY A 91 6.63 1.53 2.89
CA GLY A 91 5.39 2.31 2.94
C GLY A 91 4.93 2.53 4.36
N LYS A 92 4.31 3.69 4.60
CA LYS A 92 3.60 3.97 5.85
C LYS A 92 2.22 4.51 5.52
N HIS A 93 1.23 4.01 6.25
CA HIS A 93 -0.18 4.31 6.00
C HIS A 93 -0.62 4.13 4.55
N LEU A 94 -0.21 3.01 3.93
CA LEU A 94 -0.60 2.72 2.56
C LEU A 94 -2.05 2.17 2.55
N CYS A 95 -3.02 3.09 2.60
CA CYS A 95 -4.40 2.77 2.94
C CYS A 95 -5.12 1.90 1.89
N GLY A 96 -5.90 0.94 2.38
CA GLY A 96 -6.83 0.16 1.57
C GLY A 96 -6.15 -0.66 0.48
N ALA A 97 -6.70 -0.61 -0.74
CA ALA A 97 -6.19 -1.34 -1.90
C ALA A 97 -4.74 -0.98 -2.29
N ALA A 98 -4.22 0.16 -1.84
CA ALA A 98 -2.88 0.61 -2.20
C ALA A 98 -1.78 -0.34 -1.70
N THR A 99 -1.96 -0.96 -0.52
CA THR A 99 -1.00 -1.96 -0.02
C THR A 99 -0.92 -3.15 -0.96
N ASP A 100 -2.06 -3.70 -1.33
CA ASP A 100 -2.16 -4.87 -2.19
C ASP A 100 -1.69 -4.57 -3.63
N LEU A 101 -1.94 -3.35 -4.12
CA LEU A 101 -1.38 -2.85 -5.38
C LEU A 101 0.15 -2.72 -5.34
N ALA A 102 0.73 -2.24 -4.24
CA ALA A 102 2.18 -2.13 -4.09
C ALA A 102 2.85 -3.51 -4.01
N LEU A 103 2.25 -4.47 -3.30
CA LEU A 103 2.75 -5.84 -3.26
C LEU A 103 2.77 -6.47 -4.66
N ARG A 104 1.72 -6.28 -5.46
CA ARG A 104 1.69 -6.74 -6.86
C ARG A 104 2.70 -6.02 -7.72
N CYS A 105 2.78 -4.69 -7.64
CA CYS A 105 3.73 -3.87 -8.39
C CYS A 105 5.19 -4.31 -8.17
N MET A 106 5.52 -4.73 -6.95
CA MET A 106 6.85 -5.23 -6.60
C MET A 106 7.15 -6.63 -7.15
N LEU A 107 6.15 -7.52 -7.23
CA LEU A 107 6.38 -8.96 -7.42
C LEU A 107 5.89 -9.52 -8.76
N GLU A 108 5.00 -8.82 -9.45
CA GLU A 108 4.52 -9.26 -10.75
C GLU A 108 5.61 -9.05 -11.80
N SER A 109 6.01 -10.14 -12.44
CA SER A 109 6.87 -10.12 -13.62
C SER A 109 6.00 -9.93 -14.85
N SER A 110 6.24 -8.85 -15.61
CA SER A 110 5.51 -8.61 -16.85
C SER A 110 5.75 -9.77 -17.82
N GLY A 111 4.86 -10.77 -17.84
CA GLY A 111 4.94 -11.85 -18.84
C GLY A 111 4.50 -13.27 -18.45
N ARG A 112 3.98 -13.55 -17.25
CA ARG A 112 3.40 -14.87 -16.94
C ARG A 112 2.21 -14.78 -15.98
N ASP A 113 1.06 -14.35 -16.50
CA ASP A 113 -0.22 -14.75 -15.93
C ASP A 113 -1.20 -15.10 -17.05
N SER A 114 -1.22 -16.39 -17.39
CA SER A 114 -2.31 -17.04 -18.10
C SER A 114 -3.43 -17.24 -17.09
N GLY A 115 -4.33 -16.27 -16.87
CA GLY A 115 -5.43 -16.54 -15.92
C GLY A 115 -6.47 -15.48 -15.60
N GLU A 116 -6.19 -14.18 -15.68
CA GLU A 116 -7.22 -13.18 -15.36
C GLU A 116 -8.05 -12.82 -16.60
N GLN A 117 -8.94 -13.72 -17.00
CA GLN A 117 -10.11 -13.31 -17.77
C GLN A 117 -11.08 -12.59 -16.84
N ASN A 118 -11.56 -11.46 -17.34
CA ASN A 118 -12.71 -10.68 -16.89
C ASN A 118 -12.45 -9.55 -15.89
N ASN A 119 -11.92 -8.44 -16.40
CA ASN A 119 -12.25 -7.09 -15.92
C ASN A 119 -12.04 -6.08 -17.06
N GLN A 120 -12.83 -6.17 -18.13
CA GLN A 120 -12.99 -5.00 -19.00
C GLN A 120 -13.64 -3.87 -18.19
N PRO A 121 -13.16 -2.62 -18.32
CA PRO A 121 -13.90 -1.48 -17.78
C PRO A 121 -15.27 -1.40 -18.48
N PRO A 122 -16.35 -1.03 -17.76
CA PRO A 122 -17.66 -0.90 -18.37
C PRO A 122 -17.58 0.11 -19.52
N ARG A 123 -17.95 -0.32 -20.73
CA ARG A 123 -18.03 0.56 -21.90
C ARG A 123 -18.94 1.73 -21.54
N LYS A 124 -18.44 2.96 -21.73
CA LYS A 124 -19.25 4.18 -21.64
C LYS A 124 -20.55 3.95 -22.41
N ARG A 125 -21.68 4.17 -21.72
CA ARG A 125 -23.01 4.21 -22.30
C ARG A 125 -22.99 5.27 -23.41
N LEU A 126 -22.88 4.82 -24.66
CA LEU A 126 -22.99 5.68 -25.83
C LEU A 126 -24.45 6.10 -25.95
N LYS A 127 -24.64 7.42 -25.99
CA LYS A 127 -25.94 8.06 -26.21
C LYS A 127 -26.35 7.77 -27.65
N LEU A 128 -27.58 7.27 -27.82
CA LEU A 128 -28.21 7.00 -29.12
C LEU A 128 -28.37 8.34 -29.87
N GLU A 129 -27.67 8.51 -30.99
CA GLU A 129 -28.02 9.47 -32.04
C GLU A 129 -27.78 8.78 -33.39
N GLU A 130 -28.71 9.03 -34.32
CA GLU A 130 -29.02 8.20 -35.49
C GLU A 130 -28.02 8.31 -36.65
N GLN A 131 -28.07 7.26 -37.46
CA GLN A 131 -27.46 6.93 -38.75
C GLN A 131 -26.98 8.09 -39.67
N SER A 132 -25.82 7.90 -40.30
CA SER A 132 -25.74 7.78 -41.77
C SER A 132 -24.37 7.24 -42.24
N GLU A 133 -24.42 6.55 -43.37
CA GLU A 133 -23.40 5.70 -43.99
C GLU A 133 -22.26 6.49 -44.67
N THR A 134 -21.08 5.87 -44.81
CA THR A 134 -20.37 5.73 -46.10
C THR A 134 -19.15 4.82 -45.99
N VAL A 135 -18.90 4.09 -47.07
CA VAL A 135 -17.89 3.04 -47.28
C VAL A 135 -16.52 3.66 -47.59
N GLY A 136 -15.45 3.09 -47.04
CA GLY A 136 -14.06 3.43 -47.40
C GLY A 136 -13.08 2.33 -47.03
N VAL A 137 -12.30 1.88 -48.02
CA VAL A 137 -11.43 0.71 -48.02
C VAL A 137 -10.00 1.08 -47.59
N ASP A 138 -9.32 0.08 -47.01
CA ASP A 138 -7.87 -0.19 -47.07
C ASP A 138 -6.96 0.04 -45.85
N SER A 139 -6.02 -0.90 -45.74
CA SER A 139 -4.72 -0.90 -45.06
C SER A 139 -4.67 -1.32 -43.58
N GLN A 140 -4.52 -2.63 -43.38
CA GLN A 140 -3.81 -3.20 -42.22
C GLN A 140 -2.35 -2.71 -42.20
N PRO A 141 -1.82 -2.19 -41.08
CA PRO A 141 -0.40 -2.24 -40.82
C PRO A 141 -0.08 -3.54 -40.08
N THR A 142 0.76 -4.35 -40.71
CA THR A 142 1.50 -5.45 -40.10
C THR A 142 2.37 -4.92 -38.93
N PRO A 143 2.39 -5.55 -37.75
CA PRO A 143 3.39 -5.22 -36.74
C PRO A 143 4.67 -5.98 -37.09
N THR A 144 5.53 -5.36 -37.91
CA THR A 144 6.95 -5.70 -37.96
C THR A 144 7.61 -5.29 -36.64
N GLY A 145 8.50 -6.15 -36.17
CA GLY A 145 8.96 -6.18 -34.79
C GLY A 145 9.76 -4.97 -34.32
N LEU A 146 9.92 -4.93 -33.00
CA LEU A 146 11.06 -4.44 -32.22
C LEU A 146 10.59 -4.37 -30.76
N ASP A 147 10.80 -5.43 -30.00
CA ASP A 147 10.83 -5.34 -28.53
C ASP A 147 11.81 -6.42 -28.03
N SER A 148 13.07 -6.25 -28.43
CA SER A 148 14.21 -6.88 -27.77
C SER A 148 14.87 -5.87 -26.84
N ASP A 149 14.10 -5.27 -25.94
CA ASP A 149 14.66 -4.64 -24.75
C ASP A 149 14.50 -5.65 -23.61
N MET A 150 15.45 -6.59 -23.52
CA MET A 150 15.63 -7.42 -22.34
C MET A 150 16.20 -6.53 -21.22
N GLY A 151 15.37 -5.61 -20.72
CA GLY A 151 15.67 -4.78 -19.57
C GLY A 151 16.09 -5.66 -18.40
N LYS A 152 17.14 -5.25 -17.68
CA LYS A 152 17.65 -5.98 -16.50
C LYS A 152 16.49 -6.37 -15.58
N GLU A 153 16.49 -7.63 -15.14
CA GLU A 153 15.51 -8.16 -14.20
C GLU A 153 15.49 -7.31 -12.91
N LEU A 154 14.31 -6.82 -12.54
CA LEU A 154 14.12 -6.09 -11.30
C LEU A 154 14.33 -7.04 -10.12
N THR A 155 15.41 -6.85 -9.36
CA THR A 155 15.69 -7.68 -8.18
C THR A 155 15.07 -7.06 -6.94
N VAL A 156 14.08 -7.72 -6.34
CA VAL A 156 13.50 -7.29 -5.06
C VAL A 156 14.25 -7.95 -3.91
N SER A 157 14.94 -7.14 -3.08
CA SER A 157 15.65 -7.61 -1.87
C SER A 157 14.76 -7.68 -0.63
N GLY A 158 13.56 -7.09 -0.69
CA GLY A 158 12.56 -7.24 0.36
C GLY A 158 11.62 -6.05 0.46
N LEU A 159 10.81 -6.05 1.52
CA LEU A 159 9.87 -4.96 1.81
C LEU A 159 9.63 -4.79 3.31
N ALA A 160 9.20 -3.58 3.68
CA ALA A 160 8.74 -3.22 5.02
C ALA A 160 7.60 -2.19 4.91
N ILE A 161 6.36 -2.63 5.11
CA ILE A 161 5.15 -1.80 4.95
C ILE A 161 4.36 -1.77 6.26
N ALA A 162 4.14 -0.58 6.81
CA ALA A 162 3.25 -0.43 7.96
C ALA A 162 1.79 -0.53 7.50
N LEU A 163 1.07 -1.50 8.06
CA LEU A 163 -0.29 -1.85 7.66
C LEU A 163 -1.29 -1.01 8.45
N CYS A 164 -2.31 -0.49 7.77
CA CYS A 164 -3.41 0.23 8.40
C CYS A 164 -4.65 0.22 7.51
N CYS A 165 -5.76 0.77 8.03
CA CYS A 165 -6.97 1.03 7.25
C CYS A 165 -7.51 -0.22 6.52
N HIS A 166 -7.52 -1.37 7.21
CA HIS A 166 -8.08 -2.63 6.68
C HIS A 166 -9.53 -2.46 6.20
N HIS A 167 -10.29 -1.56 6.84
CA HIS A 167 -11.63 -1.16 6.44
C HIS A 167 -11.71 -0.49 5.04
N ARG A 168 -10.58 -0.14 4.41
CA ARG A 168 -10.56 0.37 3.02
C ARG A 168 -10.03 -0.65 2.02
N CYS A 169 -9.76 -1.88 2.46
CA CYS A 169 -9.28 -2.92 1.55
C CYS A 169 -10.40 -3.29 0.58
N ASP A 170 -10.02 -3.55 -0.67
CA ASP A 170 -10.94 -3.94 -1.73
C ASP A 170 -10.63 -5.37 -2.16
N TRP A 171 -11.64 -6.24 -2.11
CA TRP A 171 -11.51 -7.64 -2.52
C TRP A 171 -10.96 -7.79 -3.94
N ARG A 172 -11.31 -6.87 -4.87
CA ARG A 172 -10.80 -6.89 -6.25
C ARG A 172 -9.29 -6.85 -6.28
N HIS A 173 -8.67 -6.02 -5.44
CA HIS A 173 -7.24 -5.76 -5.47
C HIS A 173 -6.45 -6.58 -4.46
N TYR A 174 -7.14 -7.14 -3.46
CA TYR A 174 -6.55 -7.91 -2.38
C TYR A 174 -5.75 -9.11 -2.90
N VAL A 175 -4.53 -9.28 -2.40
CA VAL A 175 -3.60 -10.32 -2.88
C VAL A 175 -3.82 -11.68 -2.22
N GLY A 176 -4.40 -11.70 -1.01
CA GLY A 176 -4.61 -12.92 -0.22
C GLY A 176 -5.86 -13.72 -0.57
N LYS A 177 -6.39 -13.60 -1.81
CA LYS A 177 -7.65 -14.27 -2.20
C LYS A 177 -7.58 -15.80 -2.05
N GLU A 178 -6.45 -16.39 -2.45
CA GLU A 178 -6.24 -17.83 -2.34
C GLU A 178 -6.23 -18.29 -0.87
N PHE A 179 -5.56 -17.55 0.02
CA PHE A 179 -5.57 -17.83 1.46
C PHE A 179 -6.98 -17.91 2.04
N PHE A 180 -7.87 -17.01 1.59
CA PHE A 180 -9.29 -17.02 1.96
C PHE A 180 -10.02 -18.22 1.37
N ARG A 181 -9.83 -18.48 0.07
CA ARG A 181 -10.48 -19.58 -0.65
C ARG A 181 -10.14 -20.95 -0.06
N ASP A 182 -8.89 -21.15 0.35
CA ASP A 182 -8.44 -22.40 1.00
C ASP A 182 -9.14 -22.67 2.33
N ARG A 183 -9.77 -21.65 2.92
CA ARG A 183 -10.55 -21.72 4.17
C ARG A 183 -12.06 -21.67 3.93
N GLY A 184 -12.50 -21.77 2.68
CA GLY A 184 -13.91 -21.65 2.30
C GLY A 184 -14.46 -20.23 2.43
N LEU A 185 -13.60 -19.20 2.47
CA LEU A 185 -14.00 -17.81 2.55
C LEU A 185 -13.91 -17.15 1.17
N GLY A 186 -14.86 -16.28 0.86
CA GLY A 186 -14.91 -15.53 -0.40
C GLY A 186 -15.07 -14.02 -0.19
N ALA A 187 -15.54 -13.35 -1.23
CA ALA A 187 -15.72 -11.90 -1.26
C ALA A 187 -16.69 -11.41 -0.18
N LEU A 188 -17.74 -12.20 0.11
CA LEU A 188 -18.77 -11.86 1.08
C LEU A 188 -18.20 -11.86 2.51
N GLU A 189 -17.50 -12.93 2.88
CA GLU A 189 -16.86 -13.05 4.19
C GLU A 189 -15.75 -12.01 4.35
N PHE A 190 -14.99 -11.75 3.29
CA PHE A 190 -13.99 -10.68 3.28
C PHE A 190 -14.63 -9.31 3.55
N ALA A 191 -15.77 -8.99 2.92
CA ALA A 191 -16.47 -7.73 3.15
C ALA A 191 -16.94 -7.60 4.62
N ALA A 192 -17.41 -8.68 5.23
CA ALA A 192 -17.76 -8.69 6.65
C ALA A 192 -16.53 -8.44 7.54
N LEU A 193 -15.42 -9.14 7.30
CA LEU A 193 -14.16 -8.97 8.03
C LEU A 193 -13.56 -7.57 7.85
N GLN A 194 -13.61 -7.04 6.62
CA GLN A 194 -13.19 -5.67 6.31
C GLN A 194 -13.99 -4.65 7.10
N ARG A 195 -15.33 -4.78 7.17
CA ARG A 195 -16.18 -3.91 8.01
C ARG A 195 -15.86 -4.06 9.49
N MET A 196 -15.78 -5.28 10.01
CA MET A 196 -15.50 -5.55 11.42
C MET A 196 -14.09 -5.11 11.84
N SER A 197 -13.15 -4.98 10.90
CA SER A 197 -11.79 -4.50 11.20
C SER A 197 -11.75 -3.07 11.77
N SER A 198 -12.76 -2.24 11.49
CA SER A 198 -12.89 -0.89 12.08
C SER A 198 -13.14 -0.93 13.59
N TRP A 199 -13.64 -2.05 14.11
CA TRP A 199 -13.91 -2.20 15.54
C TRP A 199 -12.65 -2.20 16.39
N ALA A 200 -11.49 -2.51 15.80
CA ALA A 200 -10.19 -2.47 16.46
C ALA A 200 -9.81 -1.07 16.99
N THR A 201 -10.51 0.00 16.55
CA THR A 201 -10.27 1.38 16.99
C THR A 201 -11.48 2.01 17.69
N CYS A 202 -12.59 1.27 17.88
CA CYS A 202 -13.83 1.78 18.47
C CYS A 202 -13.67 2.29 19.92
N GLY A 203 -12.73 1.75 20.70
CA GLY A 203 -12.54 2.13 22.11
C GLY A 203 -12.17 3.59 22.34
N LEU A 204 -11.56 4.27 21.35
CA LEU A 204 -11.09 5.64 21.50
C LEU A 204 -12.21 6.69 21.43
N ARG A 205 -13.29 6.42 20.67
CA ARG A 205 -14.39 7.39 20.47
C ARG A 205 -15.20 7.69 21.73
N LYS A 206 -15.18 6.80 22.72
CA LYS A 206 -15.85 7.01 24.02
C LYS A 206 -14.98 7.77 25.03
N ALA A 207 -13.66 7.80 24.86
CA ALA A 207 -12.74 8.50 25.75
C ALA A 207 -12.63 10.01 25.43
N SER A 208 -12.81 10.40 24.17
CA SER A 208 -12.81 11.81 23.74
C SER A 208 -14.11 12.57 24.04
N GLY A 209 -15.19 11.86 24.40
CA GLY A 209 -16.50 12.45 24.73
C GLY A 209 -16.71 12.78 26.22
N ARG A 210 -15.70 12.61 27.07
CA ARG A 210 -15.71 13.02 28.48
C ARG A 210 -14.77 14.20 28.71
N SER A 211 -15.00 15.31 28.02
CA SER A 211 -14.45 16.61 28.42
C SER A 211 -15.52 17.38 29.18
N ASP A 212 -15.36 17.44 30.51
CA ASP A 212 -16.06 18.37 31.37
C ASP A 212 -15.98 19.80 30.81
N SER A 213 -17.11 20.50 30.88
CA SER A 213 -17.26 21.89 30.54
C SER A 213 -16.50 22.79 31.52
N SER A 214 -15.23 23.08 31.25
CA SER A 214 -14.53 24.26 31.77
C SER A 214 -13.25 24.57 30.99
N SER A 215 -13.34 25.42 29.98
CA SER A 215 -12.19 25.97 29.26
C SER A 215 -11.67 27.23 29.96
N PRO A 216 -10.34 27.38 30.16
CA PRO A 216 -9.69 28.70 30.21
C PRO A 216 -8.98 29.01 28.88
N PRO A 217 -8.88 30.29 28.46
CA PRO A 217 -8.29 30.64 27.17
C PRO A 217 -6.78 30.88 27.27
N GLY A 218 -6.03 30.41 26.26
CA GLY A 218 -4.76 31.02 25.86
C GLY A 218 -3.52 30.13 25.97
N SER A 219 -3.06 29.59 24.85
CA SER A 219 -1.69 29.78 24.33
C SER A 219 -1.53 29.03 23.00
N GLY A 220 -0.94 29.70 22.02
CA GLY A 220 -0.72 29.16 20.68
C GLY A 220 0.24 27.98 20.69
N ARG A 221 -0.22 26.86 20.15
CA ARG A 221 0.63 25.72 19.80
C ARG A 221 0.24 25.27 18.39
N GLU A 222 1.26 25.19 17.53
CA GLU A 222 1.15 24.88 16.12
C GLU A 222 0.30 23.63 15.90
N GLN A 223 -0.77 23.82 15.15
CA GLN A 223 -1.82 22.85 14.86
C GLN A 223 -1.24 21.76 13.95
N TRP A 224 -1.18 20.53 14.45
CA TRP A 224 -0.97 19.37 13.60
C TRP A 224 -2.31 19.16 12.90
N GLU A 225 -2.37 19.48 11.61
CA GLU A 225 -3.53 19.20 10.76
C GLU A 225 -3.69 17.68 10.65
N GLU A 226 -4.45 17.11 11.57
CA GLU A 226 -5.12 15.82 11.36
C GLU A 226 -6.22 16.08 10.32
N GLU A 227 -6.01 15.58 9.11
CA GLU A 227 -7.06 15.52 8.09
C GLU A 227 -8.13 14.52 8.57
N ASP A 228 -9.06 15.03 9.37
CA ASP A 228 -10.29 14.34 9.75
C ASP A 228 -11.16 14.17 8.49
N HIS A 229 -10.98 13.04 7.83
CA HIS A 229 -11.95 12.53 6.87
C HIS A 229 -13.12 11.92 7.64
N GLU A 230 -14.10 12.76 7.98
CA GLU A 230 -15.48 12.31 8.12
C GLU A 230 -15.91 11.55 6.85
N HIS A 231 -16.57 10.40 6.98
CA HIS A 231 -17.77 10.00 6.22
C HIS A 231 -18.20 8.55 6.48
N GLY A 232 -19.50 8.38 6.76
CA GLY A 232 -20.35 7.43 6.04
C GLY A 232 -20.60 6.05 6.65
N ASP A 233 -21.68 5.93 7.42
CA ASP A 233 -22.55 4.74 7.52
C ASP A 233 -21.96 3.39 8.01
N ASP A 234 -21.01 3.45 8.95
CA ASP A 234 -20.56 2.29 9.74
C ASP A 234 -21.33 2.15 11.08
N ALA A 235 -22.55 2.71 11.16
CA ALA A 235 -23.40 2.52 12.33
C ALA A 235 -23.86 1.06 12.38
N ILE A 236 -23.40 0.33 13.41
CA ILE A 236 -23.93 -1.00 13.73
C ILE A 236 -25.44 -0.87 13.98
N PRO A 237 -26.28 -1.83 13.54
CA PRO A 237 -27.66 -1.88 13.99
C PRO A 237 -27.70 -1.76 15.51
N SER A 238 -28.50 -0.84 16.04
CA SER A 238 -28.60 -0.53 17.48
C SER A 238 -28.98 -1.74 18.35
N SER A 239 -29.32 -2.89 17.74
CA SER A 239 -29.61 -4.16 18.42
C SER A 239 -28.39 -4.89 18.99
N LEU A 240 -27.16 -4.60 18.52
CA LEU A 240 -25.94 -5.32 18.95
C LEU A 240 -25.14 -4.60 20.04
N ASP A 241 -25.38 -3.30 20.26
CA ASP A 241 -24.66 -2.50 21.27
C ASP A 241 -24.91 -2.99 22.71
N GLY A 242 -25.99 -3.77 22.93
CA GLY A 242 -26.28 -4.42 24.21
C GLY A 242 -25.78 -5.87 24.35
N VAL A 243 -25.29 -6.48 23.27
CA VAL A 243 -24.97 -7.93 23.22
C VAL A 243 -23.48 -8.21 23.27
N VAL A 244 -22.65 -7.31 22.71
CA VAL A 244 -21.20 -7.50 22.63
C VAL A 244 -20.49 -6.31 23.28
N SER A 245 -19.61 -6.60 24.24
CA SER A 245 -18.88 -5.53 24.95
C SER A 245 -17.97 -4.75 23.99
N ALA A 246 -17.60 -3.52 24.37
CA ALA A 246 -16.65 -2.73 23.59
C ALA A 246 -15.28 -3.42 23.48
N GLU A 247 -14.87 -4.14 24.52
CA GLU A 247 -13.62 -4.91 24.55
C GLU A 247 -13.66 -6.10 23.58
N ASP A 248 -14.76 -6.84 23.57
CA ASP A 248 -14.96 -7.96 22.65
C ASP A 248 -14.99 -7.48 21.19
N ARG A 249 -15.65 -6.35 20.92
CA ARG A 249 -15.66 -5.72 19.58
C ARG A 249 -14.26 -5.36 19.13
N GLU A 250 -13.49 -4.72 20.01
CA GLU A 250 -12.10 -4.38 19.71
C GLU A 250 -11.25 -5.64 19.45
N HIS A 251 -11.46 -6.70 20.24
CA HIS A 251 -10.82 -7.98 20.04
C HIS A 251 -11.16 -8.60 18.69
N VAL A 252 -12.43 -8.68 18.32
CA VAL A 252 -12.89 -9.18 17.01
C VAL A 252 -12.30 -8.34 15.88
N GLY A 253 -12.32 -7.01 16.00
CA GLY A 253 -11.75 -6.14 14.98
C GLY A 253 -10.25 -6.39 14.76
N ARG A 254 -9.48 -6.64 15.83
CA ARG A 254 -8.07 -7.00 15.74
C ARG A 254 -7.86 -8.35 15.06
N LEU A 255 -8.70 -9.35 15.37
CA LEU A 255 -8.65 -10.65 14.69
C LEU A 255 -8.97 -10.51 13.19
N CYS A 256 -9.93 -9.67 12.82
CA CYS A 256 -10.25 -9.39 11.43
C CYS A 256 -9.06 -8.76 10.68
N LYS A 257 -8.41 -7.75 11.28
CA LYS A 257 -7.18 -7.17 10.74
C LYS A 257 -6.10 -8.23 10.53
N LEU A 258 -5.86 -9.05 11.57
CA LEU A 258 -4.84 -10.09 11.54
C LEU A 258 -5.10 -11.13 10.44
N LEU A 259 -6.36 -11.53 10.22
CA LEU A 259 -6.73 -12.47 9.17
C LEU A 259 -6.45 -11.91 7.76
N ILE A 260 -6.77 -10.63 7.55
CA ILE A 260 -6.46 -9.91 6.30
C ILE A 260 -4.93 -9.81 6.10
N ASP A 261 -4.18 -9.56 7.16
CA ASP A 261 -2.71 -9.47 7.07
C ASP A 261 -2.06 -10.83 6.83
N TYR A 262 -2.60 -11.92 7.40
CA TYR A 262 -2.11 -13.26 7.09
C TYR A 262 -2.29 -13.65 5.63
N GLY A 263 -3.37 -13.21 4.96
CA GLY A 263 -3.48 -13.44 3.52
C GLY A 263 -2.40 -12.70 2.71
N ARG A 264 -1.90 -11.55 3.18
CA ARG A 264 -0.76 -10.85 2.56
C ARG A 264 0.56 -11.57 2.83
N VAL A 265 0.74 -12.10 4.05
CA VAL A 265 1.89 -12.95 4.41
C VAL A 265 1.93 -14.20 3.54
N ASP A 266 0.80 -14.91 3.44
CA ASP A 266 0.67 -16.12 2.63
C ASP A 266 0.93 -15.85 1.15
N TYR A 267 0.39 -14.76 0.60
CA TYR A 267 0.71 -14.31 -0.76
C TYR A 267 2.22 -14.15 -0.98
N LEU A 268 2.92 -13.48 -0.06
CA LEU A 268 4.37 -13.28 -0.15
C LEU A 268 5.16 -14.59 -0.02
N GLN A 269 4.73 -15.47 0.88
CA GLN A 269 5.33 -16.80 1.06
C GLN A 269 5.21 -17.64 -0.22
N ARG A 270 4.05 -17.63 -0.87
CA ARG A 270 3.84 -18.28 -2.17
C ARG A 270 4.69 -17.70 -3.30
N LYS A 271 5.12 -16.44 -3.17
CA LYS A 271 6.07 -15.78 -4.08
C LYS A 271 7.55 -16.00 -3.69
N GLY A 272 7.83 -16.88 -2.73
CA GLY A 272 9.20 -17.26 -2.36
C GLY A 272 9.87 -16.32 -1.36
N PHE A 273 9.09 -15.62 -0.53
CA PHE A 273 9.60 -14.75 0.52
C PHE A 273 9.38 -15.34 1.91
N THR A 274 10.33 -15.09 2.81
CA THR A 274 10.12 -15.25 4.25
C THR A 274 9.45 -13.98 4.75
N SER A 275 8.20 -14.11 5.20
CA SER A 275 7.36 -12.96 5.56
C SER A 275 6.82 -13.04 6.97
N ASN A 276 6.81 -11.90 7.66
CA ASN A 276 6.43 -11.81 9.08
C ASN A 276 5.68 -10.51 9.38
N LEU A 277 4.80 -10.58 10.39
CA LEU A 277 4.15 -9.42 11.00
C LEU A 277 4.88 -9.06 12.29
N HIS A 278 5.23 -7.79 12.45
CA HIS A 278 5.91 -7.28 13.64
C HIS A 278 5.12 -6.12 14.25
N TYR A 279 5.12 -6.02 15.57
CA TYR A 279 4.68 -4.81 16.24
C TYR A 279 5.85 -3.83 16.36
N TYR A 280 5.75 -2.66 15.74
CA TYR A 280 6.84 -1.68 15.72
C TYR A 280 6.76 -0.63 16.84
N THR A 281 5.62 -0.54 17.53
CA THR A 281 5.43 0.33 18.71
C THR A 281 4.31 -0.22 19.60
N SER A 282 4.19 0.28 20.84
CA SER A 282 3.07 -0.08 21.73
C SER A 282 1.76 0.52 21.23
N ARG A 283 0.66 -0.11 21.63
CA ARG A 283 -0.70 0.35 21.29
C ARG A 283 -1.03 1.71 21.91
N ASP A 284 -0.38 2.05 23.02
CA ASP A 284 -0.52 3.37 23.66
C ASP A 284 0.06 4.51 22.80
N VAL A 285 0.95 4.18 21.86
CA VAL A 285 1.53 5.15 20.90
C VAL A 285 0.76 5.14 19.58
N SER A 286 0.38 3.97 19.07
CA SER A 286 -0.39 3.84 17.83
C SER A 286 -1.23 2.57 17.83
N LEU A 287 -2.51 2.69 17.47
CA LEU A 287 -3.39 1.54 17.25
C LEU A 287 -3.09 0.79 15.94
N GLU A 288 -2.40 1.43 15.00
CA GLU A 288 -1.98 0.85 13.73
C GLU A 288 -0.48 0.56 13.78
N ASN A 289 -0.10 -0.43 14.61
CA ASN A 289 1.30 -0.70 14.98
C ASN A 289 1.89 -1.95 14.34
N VAL A 290 1.26 -2.50 13.29
CA VAL A 290 1.72 -3.70 12.59
C VAL A 290 2.57 -3.33 11.38
N LEU A 291 3.71 -4.00 11.24
CA LEU A 291 4.64 -3.92 10.12
C LEU A 291 4.69 -5.28 9.41
N LEU A 292 4.32 -5.31 8.13
CA LEU A 292 4.60 -6.44 7.25
C LEU A 292 6.04 -6.33 6.74
N THR A 293 6.82 -7.39 6.94
CA THR A 293 8.16 -7.49 6.36
C THR A 293 8.28 -8.74 5.51
N ALA A 294 9.10 -8.68 4.47
CA ALA A 294 9.46 -9.84 3.68
C ALA A 294 10.86 -9.72 3.10
N VAL A 295 11.58 -10.83 3.06
CA VAL A 295 12.88 -10.99 2.39
C VAL A 295 12.84 -12.24 1.51
N PRO A 296 13.51 -12.28 0.35
CA PRO A 296 13.57 -13.49 -0.46
C PRO A 296 14.09 -14.66 0.37
N ASN A 297 13.54 -15.85 0.15
CA ASN A 297 14.09 -17.07 0.74
C ASN A 297 15.54 -17.22 0.26
N SER A 298 16.46 -17.52 1.16
CA SER A 298 17.83 -17.85 0.77
C SER A 298 17.76 -19.05 -0.17
N THR A 299 18.20 -18.88 -1.42
CA THR A 299 18.44 -20.01 -2.31
C THR A 299 19.57 -20.80 -1.65
N GLY A 300 19.20 -21.93 -1.04
CA GLY A 300 20.17 -22.91 -0.52
C GLY A 300 21.00 -23.52 -1.63
#